data_AF-A0A6G0Q9L8-F1
#
_entry.id   AF-A0A6G0Q9L8-F1
#
_cell.length_a   1.000
_cell.length_b   1.000
_cell.length_c   1.000
_cell.angle_alpha   90.00
_cell.angle_beta   90.00
_cell.angle_gamma   90.00
#
_symmetry.space_group_name_H-M   'P 1'
#
loop_
_entity.id
_entity.type
_entity.pdbx_description
1 polymer ?
#
loop_
_entity_poly.entity_id
_entity_poly.type
_entity_poly.pdbx_seq_one_letter_code
_entity_poly.pdbx_strand_id
1 'polypeptide(L)'
;MKYDAMARSSPDALAESWDVFVEGLVVDEDAWMAGLKKVKAAFMKYNLDGDKIQVHVQSIAEGVPCCVTTDQRCPMCYLDSPKATGVVRRGEVGNISTELYHLIKHLDLRWRFRSRAVAEDKARKRMMQSDVLDDMPLAQVDPSKSEQRLRDIQTDVYLAGLSSHQVRETVKSLVEYRVSAEGQIKNLERQLEEIQTLLYNSGIYQRQRK
;
A
#
# COMPACT_ATOMS: atom_id res chain seq x y z
N MET A 1 -10.66 -10.10 -13.52
CA MET A 1 -9.82 -11.28 -13.85
C MET A 1 -8.66 -11.31 -12.85
N LYS A 2 -8.46 -12.40 -12.09
CA LYS A 2 -7.33 -12.50 -11.14
C LYS A 2 -6.09 -12.91 -11.95
N TYR A 3 -5.04 -12.10 -11.90
CA TYR A 3 -3.74 -12.42 -12.50
C TYR A 3 -3.16 -13.68 -11.85
N ASP A 4 -3.01 -14.76 -12.63
CA ASP A 4 -2.32 -15.98 -12.22
C ASP A 4 -0.86 -15.91 -12.67
N ALA A 5 0.04 -15.73 -11.69
CA ALA A 5 1.47 -15.58 -11.94
C ALA A 5 2.16 -16.86 -12.44
N MET A 6 1.48 -18.02 -12.43
CA MET A 6 2.03 -19.30 -12.89
C MET A 6 1.49 -19.76 -14.25
N ALA A 7 0.43 -19.14 -14.77
CA ALA A 7 -0.01 -19.37 -16.14
C ALA A 7 1.01 -18.72 -17.10
N ARG A 8 1.71 -19.53 -17.89
CA ARG A 8 2.53 -18.99 -19.00
C ARG A 8 1.61 -18.20 -19.92
N SER A 9 1.87 -16.90 -20.04
CA SER A 9 1.21 -16.04 -21.03
C SER A 9 1.32 -16.73 -22.40
N SER A 10 0.19 -16.96 -23.07
CA SER A 10 0.24 -17.47 -24.44
C SER A 10 1.02 -16.48 -25.31
N PRO A 11 1.69 -16.95 -26.38
CA PRO A 11 2.33 -16.06 -27.34
C PRO A 11 1.39 -14.93 -27.81
N ASP A 12 0.11 -15.25 -28.00
CA ASP A 12 -0.92 -14.29 -28.38
C ASP A 12 -1.18 -13.25 -27.28
N ALA A 13 -1.24 -13.65 -26.01
CA ALA A 13 -1.43 -12.71 -24.90
C ALA A 13 -0.24 -11.76 -24.73
N LEU A 14 0.98 -12.24 -25.05
CA LEU A 14 2.17 -11.39 -25.09
C LEU A 14 2.10 -10.38 -26.24
N ALA A 15 1.71 -10.82 -27.44
CA ALA A 15 1.54 -9.95 -28.60
C ALA A 15 0.47 -8.87 -28.34
N GLU A 16 -0.70 -9.25 -27.84
CA GLU A 16 -1.78 -8.31 -27.49
C GLU A 16 -1.31 -7.29 -26.43
N SER A 17 -0.59 -7.74 -25.40
CA SER A 17 -0.06 -6.82 -24.38
C SER A 17 0.98 -5.86 -24.93
N TRP A 18 1.76 -6.29 -25.93
CA TRP A 18 2.74 -5.47 -26.61
C TRP A 18 2.06 -4.43 -27.50
N ASP A 19 1.05 -4.81 -28.26
CA ASP A 19 0.28 -3.90 -29.12
C ASP A 19 -0.40 -2.81 -28.29
N VAL A 20 -1.06 -3.18 -27.18
CA VAL A 20 -1.67 -2.22 -26.24
C VAL A 20 -0.63 -1.28 -25.62
N PHE A 21 0.55 -1.79 -25.32
CA PHE A 21 1.67 -0.96 -24.83
C PHE A 21 2.12 0.05 -25.89
N VAL A 22 2.33 -0.39 -27.14
CA VAL A 22 2.78 0.47 -28.24
C VAL A 22 1.72 1.51 -28.56
N GLU A 23 0.44 1.14 -28.66
CA GLU A 23 -0.67 2.07 -28.88
C GLU A 23 -0.72 3.13 -27.77
N GLY A 24 -0.65 2.71 -26.51
CA GLY A 24 -0.65 3.63 -25.37
C GLY A 24 0.54 4.59 -25.36
N LEU A 25 1.71 4.14 -25.81
CA LEU A 25 2.93 4.96 -25.88
C LEU A 25 2.91 5.93 -27.07
N VAL A 26 2.42 5.49 -28.24
CA VAL A 26 2.41 6.29 -29.48
C VAL A 26 1.33 7.38 -29.45
N VAL A 27 0.20 7.13 -28.78
CA VAL A 27 -0.90 8.10 -28.70
C VAL A 27 -0.53 9.32 -27.87
N ASP A 28 0.08 9.13 -26.71
CA ASP A 28 0.51 10.20 -25.81
C ASP A 28 1.64 9.71 -24.90
N GLU A 29 2.88 9.80 -25.42
CA GLU A 29 4.08 9.35 -24.72
C GLU A 29 4.23 10.03 -23.36
N ASP A 30 3.96 11.33 -23.29
CA ASP A 30 4.11 12.12 -22.06
C ASP A 30 3.12 11.68 -20.99
N ALA A 31 1.84 11.50 -21.35
CA ALA A 31 0.83 11.00 -20.42
C ALA A 31 1.12 9.56 -19.97
N TRP A 32 1.57 8.69 -20.89
CA TRP A 32 1.94 7.32 -20.58
C TRP A 32 3.13 7.28 -19.59
N MET A 33 4.18 8.05 -19.87
CA MET A 33 5.37 8.16 -19.01
C MET A 33 5.02 8.76 -17.64
N ALA A 34 4.11 9.73 -17.58
CA ALA A 34 3.59 10.27 -16.32
C ALA A 34 2.84 9.20 -15.51
N GLY A 35 2.00 8.40 -16.17
CA GLY A 35 1.31 7.25 -15.58
C GLY A 35 2.29 6.22 -15.01
N LEU A 36 3.29 5.82 -15.80
CA LEU A 36 4.34 4.90 -15.37
C LEU A 36 5.09 5.42 -14.14
N LYS A 37 5.51 6.71 -14.15
CA LYS A 37 6.18 7.33 -13.01
C LYS A 37 5.33 7.26 -11.75
N LYS A 38 4.02 7.53 -11.85
CA LYS A 38 3.09 7.45 -10.72
C LYS A 38 2.96 6.03 -10.17
N VAL A 39 2.78 5.04 -11.04
CA VAL A 39 2.68 3.63 -10.63
C VAL A 39 3.99 3.14 -10.02
N LYS A 40 5.13 3.49 -10.62
CA LYS A 40 6.46 3.19 -10.07
C LYS A 40 6.64 3.81 -8.69
N ALA A 41 6.31 5.08 -8.50
CA ALA A 41 6.41 5.75 -7.20
C ALA A 41 5.53 5.08 -6.13
N ALA A 42 4.29 4.73 -6.48
CA ALA A 42 3.39 4.01 -5.58
C ALA A 42 3.92 2.61 -5.23
N PHE A 43 4.44 1.88 -6.21
CA PHE A 43 5.06 0.57 -6.00
C PHE A 43 6.25 0.67 -5.03
N MET A 44 7.17 1.60 -5.30
CA MET A 44 8.37 1.80 -4.46
C MET A 44 8.03 2.24 -3.04
N LYS A 45 6.93 2.99 -2.84
CA LYS A 45 6.52 3.50 -1.53
C LYS A 45 5.73 2.49 -0.70
N TYR A 46 4.79 1.77 -1.32
CA TYR A 46 3.81 0.96 -0.59
C TYR A 46 4.08 -0.54 -0.65
N ASN A 47 4.90 -1.03 -1.58
CA ASN A 47 5.20 -2.46 -1.71
C ASN A 47 6.53 -2.81 -1.00
N LEU A 48 6.54 -3.96 -0.31
CA LEU A 48 7.78 -4.51 0.26
C LEU A 48 8.82 -4.85 -0.80
N ASP A 49 8.40 -5.27 -2.00
CA ASP A 49 9.35 -5.51 -3.08
C ASP A 49 9.99 -4.19 -3.55
N GLY A 50 9.28 -3.07 -3.42
CA GLY A 50 9.84 -1.72 -3.57
C GLY A 50 10.97 -1.45 -2.58
N ASP A 51 10.74 -1.69 -1.29
CA ASP A 51 11.77 -1.53 -0.24
C ASP A 51 12.99 -2.43 -0.52
N LYS A 52 12.77 -3.69 -0.92
CA LYS A 52 13.86 -4.62 -1.27
C LYS A 52 14.68 -4.12 -2.45
N ILE A 53 14.04 -3.55 -3.46
CA ILE A 53 14.72 -2.96 -4.62
C ILE A 53 15.56 -1.76 -4.18
N GLN A 54 15.05 -0.89 -3.30
CA GLN A 54 15.83 0.25 -2.77
C GLN A 54 17.07 -0.22 -2.03
N VAL A 55 16.92 -1.17 -1.09
CA VAL A 55 18.06 -1.75 -0.36
C VAL A 55 19.05 -2.38 -1.33
N HIS A 56 18.58 -3.13 -2.33
CA HIS A 56 19.46 -3.74 -3.32
C HIS A 56 20.25 -2.70 -4.11
N VAL A 57 19.57 -1.73 -4.72
CA VAL A 57 20.22 -0.69 -5.55
C VAL A 57 21.24 0.08 -4.72
N GLN A 58 20.90 0.45 -3.49
CA GLN A 58 21.82 1.16 -2.60
C GLN A 58 23.00 0.29 -2.17
N SER A 59 22.79 -1.01 -1.91
CA SER A 59 23.89 -1.95 -1.60
C SER A 59 24.91 -1.99 -2.73
N ILE A 60 24.44 -2.12 -3.98
CA ILE A 60 25.31 -2.17 -5.16
C ILE A 60 26.01 -0.82 -5.38
N ALA A 61 25.31 0.30 -5.17
CA ALA A 61 25.90 1.63 -5.28
C ALA A 61 27.05 1.85 -4.27
N GLU A 62 26.95 1.24 -3.09
CA GLU A 62 27.99 1.27 -2.05
C GLU A 62 29.06 0.18 -2.22
N GLY A 63 28.98 -0.61 -3.29
CA GLY A 63 29.95 -1.68 -3.58
C GLY A 63 29.89 -2.86 -2.61
N VAL A 64 28.80 -3.02 -1.86
CA VAL A 64 28.60 -4.16 -0.95
C VAL A 64 27.64 -5.20 -1.55
N PRO A 65 27.77 -6.48 -1.16
CA PRO A 65 26.79 -7.49 -1.53
C PRO A 65 25.38 -7.10 -1.09
N CYS A 66 24.35 -7.65 -1.74
CA CYS A 66 22.97 -7.26 -1.48
C CYS A 66 22.59 -7.41 0.02
N CYS A 67 22.16 -6.31 0.63
CA CYS A 67 21.68 -6.25 2.00
C CYS A 67 20.20 -6.62 2.15
N VAL A 68 19.60 -7.38 1.23
CA VAL A 68 18.30 -8.03 1.44
C VAL A 68 18.56 -9.47 1.85
N THR A 69 17.95 -9.93 2.94
CA THR A 69 18.21 -11.27 3.45
C THR A 69 17.64 -12.37 2.55
N THR A 70 18.14 -13.60 2.73
CA THR A 70 17.69 -14.76 1.95
C THR A 70 16.21 -15.08 2.19
N ASP A 71 15.71 -14.93 3.43
CA ASP A 71 14.29 -15.12 3.76
C ASP A 71 13.39 -14.05 3.14
N GLN A 72 13.88 -12.81 3.02
CA GLN A 72 13.16 -11.72 2.38
C GLN A 72 13.00 -11.92 0.86
N ARG A 73 13.92 -12.66 0.22
CA ARG A 73 14.00 -12.88 -1.24
C ARG A 73 13.98 -11.58 -2.05
N CYS A 74 15.16 -11.09 -2.41
CA CYS A 74 15.31 -9.92 -3.26
C CYS A 74 14.88 -10.24 -4.71
N PRO A 75 14.00 -9.42 -5.34
CA PRO A 75 13.57 -9.64 -6.71
C PRO A 75 14.67 -9.36 -7.75
N MET A 76 15.74 -8.65 -7.37
CA MET A 76 16.84 -8.28 -8.26
C MET A 76 18.04 -9.25 -8.18
N CYS A 77 18.00 -10.22 -7.28
CA CYS A 77 19.08 -11.19 -7.11
C CYS A 77 18.71 -12.54 -7.70
N TYR A 78 19.70 -13.23 -8.25
CA TYR A 78 19.61 -14.68 -8.48
C TYR A 78 19.57 -15.44 -7.14
N LEU A 79 19.11 -16.69 -7.18
CA LEU A 79 18.92 -17.54 -6.00
C LEU A 79 20.21 -17.75 -5.20
N ASP A 80 21.34 -17.81 -5.89
CA ASP A 80 22.69 -18.06 -5.39
C ASP A 80 23.52 -16.78 -5.21
N SER A 81 22.94 -15.60 -5.47
CA SER A 81 23.67 -14.34 -5.34
C SER A 81 24.17 -14.12 -3.89
N PRO A 82 25.45 -13.76 -3.70
CA PRO A 82 26.01 -13.53 -2.38
C PRO A 82 25.27 -12.40 -1.66
N LYS A 83 24.97 -12.64 -0.38
CA LYS A 83 24.29 -11.68 0.49
C LYS A 83 25.28 -11.04 1.46
N ALA A 84 25.01 -9.79 1.83
CA ALA A 84 25.79 -9.14 2.86
C ALA A 84 25.68 -9.90 4.18
N THR A 85 26.79 -10.05 4.87
CA THR A 85 26.82 -10.66 6.20
C THR A 85 26.11 -9.76 7.21
N GLY A 86 25.73 -10.33 8.36
CA GLY A 86 25.11 -9.55 9.44
C GLY A 86 25.99 -8.40 9.94
N VAL A 87 27.31 -8.56 9.87
CA VAL A 87 28.30 -7.55 10.30
C VAL A 87 28.26 -6.33 9.38
N VAL A 88 28.26 -6.55 8.06
CA VAL A 88 28.15 -5.48 7.05
C VAL A 88 26.80 -4.76 7.19
N ARG A 89 25.70 -5.51 7.33
CA ARG A 89 24.35 -4.92 7.51
C ARG A 89 24.22 -4.06 8.76
N ARG A 90 25.00 -4.33 9.81
CA ARG A 90 25.01 -3.54 11.05
C ARG A 90 25.97 -2.35 10.99
N GLY A 91 26.74 -2.21 9.92
CA GLY A 91 27.78 -1.19 9.80
C GLY A 91 28.96 -1.41 10.74
N GLU A 92 29.17 -2.65 11.21
CA GLU A 92 30.24 -2.99 12.16
C GLU A 92 31.61 -3.15 11.48
N VAL A 93 31.62 -3.49 10.18
CA VAL A 93 32.85 -3.62 9.37
C VAL A 93 32.58 -3.03 7.98
N GLY A 94 33.37 -2.04 7.59
CA GLY A 94 33.23 -1.34 6.31
C GLY A 94 31.93 -0.53 6.28
N ASN A 95 32.02 0.76 6.60
CA ASN A 95 30.87 1.64 6.80
C ASN A 95 29.92 1.62 5.58
N ILE A 96 28.81 0.89 5.70
CA ILE A 96 27.63 1.19 4.90
C ILE A 96 27.16 2.59 5.27
N SER A 97 26.58 3.31 4.32
CA SER A 97 26.08 4.66 4.57
C SER A 97 24.94 4.62 5.59
N THR A 98 24.71 5.76 6.24
CA THR A 98 23.52 5.96 7.07
C THR A 98 22.24 5.76 6.26
N GLU A 99 22.24 6.08 4.96
CA GLU A 99 21.10 5.87 4.08
C GLU A 99 20.79 4.37 3.92
N LEU A 100 21.77 3.55 3.55
CA LEU A 100 21.60 2.11 3.43
C LEU A 100 21.18 1.47 4.75
N TYR A 101 21.79 1.91 5.86
CA TYR A 101 21.38 1.44 7.18
C TYR A 101 19.91 1.72 7.49
N HIS A 102 19.42 2.93 7.21
CA HIS A 102 18.01 3.26 7.40
C HIS A 102 17.08 2.48 6.48
N LEU A 103 17.45 2.28 5.21
CA LEU A 103 16.69 1.46 4.27
C LEU A 103 16.58 0.01 4.76
N ILE A 104 17.67 -0.57 5.27
CA ILE A 104 17.69 -1.92 5.85
C ILE A 104 16.76 -1.99 7.06
N LYS A 105 16.85 -1.04 7.99
CA LYS A 105 16.00 -1.00 9.20
C LYS A 105 14.52 -0.86 8.85
N HIS A 106 14.19 -0.02 7.89
CA HIS A 106 12.83 0.17 7.41
C HIS A 106 12.27 -1.13 6.81
N LEU A 107 13.02 -1.78 5.93
CA LEU A 107 12.65 -3.07 5.35
C LEU A 107 12.45 -4.14 6.43
N ASP A 108 13.40 -4.29 7.37
CA ASP A 108 13.34 -5.30 8.43
C ASP A 108 12.10 -5.10 9.33
N LEU A 109 11.75 -3.85 9.63
CA LEU A 109 10.56 -3.53 10.42
C LEU A 109 9.28 -3.94 9.68
N ARG A 110 9.11 -3.51 8.43
CA ARG A 110 7.93 -3.84 7.62
C ARG A 110 7.82 -5.35 7.37
N TRP A 111 8.95 -6.02 7.15
CA TRP A 111 9.02 -7.47 6.98
C TRP A 111 8.53 -8.21 8.22
N ARG A 112 8.94 -7.79 9.43
CA ARG A 112 8.48 -8.39 10.69
C ARG A 112 6.96 -8.29 10.85
N PHE A 113 6.38 -7.13 10.56
CA PHE A 113 4.92 -6.94 10.63
C PHE A 113 4.19 -7.86 9.65
N ARG A 114 4.62 -7.92 8.38
CA ARG A 114 4.01 -8.82 7.39
C ARG A 114 4.18 -10.29 7.79
N SER A 115 5.37 -10.68 8.23
CA SER A 115 5.65 -12.08 8.59
C SER A 115 4.79 -12.53 9.77
N ARG A 116 4.58 -11.66 10.76
CA ARG A 116 3.65 -11.91 11.86
C ARG A 116 2.22 -12.05 11.37
N ALA A 117 1.72 -11.13 10.55
CA ALA A 117 0.36 -11.19 10.00
C ALA A 117 0.13 -12.47 9.17
N VAL A 118 1.11 -12.89 8.37
CA VAL A 118 1.05 -14.15 7.60
C VAL A 118 1.05 -15.37 8.52
N ALA A 119 1.84 -15.35 9.59
CA ALA A 119 1.87 -16.43 10.58
C ALA A 119 0.55 -16.54 11.34
N GLU A 120 -0.04 -15.41 11.75
CA GLU A 120 -1.35 -15.34 12.41
C GLU A 120 -2.47 -15.85 11.48
N ASP A 121 -2.50 -15.42 10.22
CA ASP A 121 -3.47 -15.92 9.23
C ASP A 121 -3.31 -17.44 9.00
N LYS A 122 -2.07 -17.93 8.93
CA LYS A 122 -1.79 -19.36 8.80
C LYS A 122 -2.22 -20.14 10.05
N ALA A 123 -2.02 -19.60 11.24
CA ALA A 123 -2.47 -20.20 12.49
C ALA A 123 -4.00 -20.25 12.55
N ARG A 124 -4.68 -19.16 12.19
CA ARG A 124 -6.15 -19.11 12.10
C ARG A 124 -6.70 -20.16 11.11
N LYS A 125 -6.09 -20.29 9.94
CA LYS A 125 -6.47 -21.32 8.94
C LYS A 125 -6.28 -22.74 9.47
N ARG A 126 -5.22 -22.99 10.23
CA ARG A 126 -4.98 -24.30 10.85
C ARG A 126 -6.01 -24.61 11.94
N MET A 127 -6.36 -23.64 12.77
CA MET A 127 -7.37 -23.81 13.82
C MET A 127 -8.75 -24.09 13.20
N MET A 128 -9.14 -23.36 12.15
CA MET A 128 -10.35 -23.68 11.37
C MET A 128 -10.32 -25.08 10.75
N GLN A 129 -9.15 -25.60 10.37
CA GLN A 129 -9.02 -26.95 9.84
C GLN A 129 -9.04 -28.03 10.94
N SER A 130 -8.52 -27.76 12.15
CA SER A 130 -8.63 -28.70 13.28
C SER A 130 -10.05 -28.79 13.79
N ASP A 131 -10.76 -27.65 13.89
CA ASP A 131 -12.17 -27.62 14.33
C ASP A 131 -13.08 -28.37 13.34
N VAL A 132 -12.71 -28.45 12.05
CA VAL A 132 -13.44 -29.24 11.04
C VAL A 132 -13.14 -30.75 11.13
N LEU A 133 -11.98 -31.14 11.68
CA LEU A 133 -11.58 -32.54 11.81
C LEU A 133 -11.96 -33.16 13.17
N ASP A 134 -11.98 -32.38 14.25
CA ASP A 134 -12.35 -32.85 15.59
C ASP A 134 -13.87 -32.95 15.81
N ASP A 135 -14.69 -32.22 15.03
CA ASP A 135 -16.17 -32.27 15.09
C ASP A 135 -16.81 -33.25 14.09
N MET A 136 -16.05 -34.24 13.60
CA MET A 136 -16.58 -35.25 12.69
C MET A 136 -16.73 -36.64 13.35
N PRO A 137 -17.64 -36.83 14.33
CA PRO A 137 -18.41 -38.06 14.28
C PRO A 137 -19.17 -38.01 12.95
N LEU A 138 -19.30 -39.14 12.27
CA LEU A 138 -20.23 -39.33 11.14
C LEU A 138 -21.69 -39.24 11.64
N ALA A 139 -22.03 -38.14 12.31
CA ALA A 139 -23.37 -37.79 12.71
C ALA A 139 -24.03 -37.19 11.46
N GLN A 140 -25.12 -37.82 11.05
CA GLN A 140 -26.05 -37.24 10.10
C GLN A 140 -26.27 -35.77 10.46
N VAL A 141 -25.77 -34.86 9.62
CA VAL A 141 -25.95 -33.43 9.82
C VAL A 141 -27.45 -33.19 9.75
N ASP A 142 -28.05 -32.93 10.91
CA ASP A 142 -29.45 -32.58 11.04
C ASP A 142 -29.71 -31.37 10.11
N PRO A 143 -30.49 -31.53 9.03
CA PRO A 143 -30.71 -30.48 8.05
C PRO A 143 -31.18 -29.18 8.70
N SER A 144 -31.96 -29.29 9.78
CA SER A 144 -32.47 -28.16 10.55
C SER A 144 -31.38 -27.30 11.20
N LYS A 145 -30.26 -27.89 11.64
CA LYS A 145 -29.12 -27.15 12.18
C LYS A 145 -28.32 -26.42 11.10
N SER A 146 -28.18 -27.04 9.93
CA SER A 146 -27.51 -26.41 8.78
C SER A 146 -28.32 -25.23 8.23
N GLU A 147 -29.65 -25.37 8.16
CA GLU A 147 -30.54 -24.27 7.81
C GLU A 147 -30.50 -23.13 8.83
N GLN A 148 -30.45 -23.45 10.12
CA GLN A 148 -30.37 -22.44 11.16
C GLN A 148 -29.06 -21.63 11.03
N ARG A 149 -27.93 -22.29 10.80
CA ARG A 149 -26.65 -21.60 10.55
C ARG A 149 -26.70 -20.71 9.30
N LEU A 150 -27.38 -21.13 8.24
CA LEU A 150 -27.56 -20.30 7.05
C LEU A 150 -28.43 -19.06 7.34
N ARG A 151 -29.49 -19.21 8.14
CA ARG A 151 -30.33 -18.09 8.58
C ARG A 151 -29.55 -17.10 9.46
N ASP A 152 -28.71 -17.61 10.35
CA ASP A 152 -27.86 -16.78 11.22
C ASP A 152 -26.84 -16.00 10.37
N ILE A 153 -26.14 -16.66 9.44
CA ILE A 153 -25.21 -16.00 8.50
C ILE A 153 -25.92 -14.95 7.65
N GLN A 154 -27.13 -15.25 7.16
CA GLN A 154 -27.91 -14.31 6.36
C GLN A 154 -28.32 -13.07 7.16
N THR A 155 -28.62 -13.25 8.46
CA THR A 155 -28.93 -12.17 9.38
C THR A 155 -27.69 -11.28 9.63
N ASP A 156 -26.53 -11.89 9.87
CA ASP A 156 -25.28 -11.16 10.07
C ASP A 156 -24.88 -10.34 8.84
N VAL A 157 -25.02 -10.92 7.65
CA VAL A 157 -24.76 -10.23 6.38
C VAL A 157 -25.70 -9.04 6.19
N TYR A 158 -26.98 -9.20 6.53
CA TYR A 158 -27.96 -8.11 6.48
C TYR A 158 -27.60 -6.97 7.44
N LEU A 159 -27.27 -7.29 8.70
CA LEU A 159 -26.87 -6.30 9.70
C LEU A 159 -25.58 -5.57 9.31
N ALA A 160 -24.60 -6.28 8.77
CA ALA A 160 -23.38 -5.68 8.23
C ALA A 160 -23.67 -4.75 7.04
N GLY A 161 -24.64 -5.10 6.18
CA GLY A 161 -25.12 -4.26 5.09
C GLY A 161 -25.72 -2.94 5.58
N LEU A 162 -26.55 -2.98 6.62
CA LEU A 162 -27.14 -1.79 7.25
C LEU A 162 -26.07 -0.88 7.85
N SER A 163 -25.11 -1.45 8.59
CA SER A 163 -23.99 -0.70 9.16
C SER A 163 -23.14 -0.05 8.06
N SER A 164 -22.87 -0.76 6.97
CA SER A 164 -22.13 -0.23 5.82
C SER A 164 -22.87 0.92 5.12
N HIS A 165 -24.20 0.84 5.02
CA HIS A 165 -25.02 1.94 4.51
C HIS A 165 -24.95 3.17 5.41
N GLN A 166 -25.05 2.98 6.72
CA GLN A 166 -24.96 4.07 7.69
C GLN A 166 -23.60 4.77 7.65
N VAL A 167 -22.51 4.01 7.54
CA VAL A 167 -21.15 4.55 7.37
C VAL A 167 -21.03 5.34 6.06
N ARG A 168 -21.67 4.88 4.97
CA ARG A 168 -21.66 5.59 3.69
C ARG A 168 -22.35 6.95 3.80
N GLU A 169 -23.51 7.01 4.46
CA GLU A 169 -24.24 8.25 4.67
C GLU A 169 -23.48 9.24 5.56
N THR A 170 -22.83 8.76 6.63
CA THR A 170 -22.01 9.63 7.49
C THR A 170 -20.77 10.16 6.76
N VAL A 171 -20.12 9.33 5.93
CA VAL A 171 -19.01 9.80 5.09
C VAL A 171 -19.48 10.87 4.10
N LYS A 172 -20.66 10.70 3.50
CA LYS A 172 -21.22 11.67 2.56
C LYS A 172 -21.49 13.02 3.23
N SER A 173 -22.12 13.03 4.40
CA SER A 173 -22.39 14.27 5.14
C SER A 173 -21.11 14.98 5.60
N LEU A 174 -20.08 14.23 6.00
CA LEU A 174 -18.77 14.79 6.33
C LEU A 174 -18.07 15.42 5.12
N VAL A 175 -18.20 14.83 3.93
CA VAL A 175 -17.67 15.41 2.70
C VAL A 175 -18.38 16.72 2.35
N GLU A 176 -19.72 16.76 2.44
CA GLU A 176 -20.50 17.98 2.22
C GLU A 176 -20.12 19.10 3.20
N TYR A 177 -19.96 18.76 4.49
CA TYR A 177 -19.50 19.70 5.51
C TYR A 177 -18.09 20.23 5.20
N ARG A 178 -17.17 19.35 4.81
CA ARG A 178 -15.80 19.73 4.45
C ARG A 178 -15.78 20.71 3.27
N VAL A 179 -16.54 20.45 2.22
CA VAL A 179 -16.62 21.33 1.03
C VAL A 179 -17.18 22.71 1.42
N SER A 180 -18.21 22.74 2.27
CA SER A 180 -18.77 24.00 2.79
C SER A 180 -17.75 24.79 3.61
N ALA A 181 -17.02 24.12 4.51
CA ALA A 181 -15.98 24.73 5.33
C ALA A 181 -14.83 25.28 4.48
N GLU A 182 -14.35 24.53 3.48
CA GLU A 182 -13.33 25.00 2.53
C GLU A 182 -13.81 26.24 1.76
N GLY A 183 -15.10 26.32 1.40
CA GLY A 183 -15.69 27.50 0.79
C GLY A 183 -15.71 28.72 1.73
N GLN A 184 -16.05 28.52 2.99
CA GLN A 184 -16.03 29.59 4.01
C GLN A 184 -14.62 30.12 4.25
N ILE A 185 -13.63 29.23 4.34
CA ILE A 185 -12.22 29.61 4.51
C ILE A 185 -11.76 30.49 3.35
N LYS A 186 -12.01 30.08 2.10
CA LYS A 186 -11.66 30.89 0.92
C LYS A 186 -12.31 32.27 0.93
N ASN A 187 -13.56 32.36 1.36
CA ASN A 187 -14.24 33.64 1.46
C ASN A 187 -13.61 34.55 2.54
N LEU A 188 -13.24 33.99 3.69
CA LEU A 188 -12.54 34.71 4.74
C LEU A 188 -11.14 35.17 4.30
N GLU A 189 -10.39 34.32 3.58
CA GLU A 189 -9.09 34.68 3.01
C GLU A 189 -9.22 35.88 2.06
N ARG A 190 -10.21 35.86 1.16
CA ARG A 190 -10.50 37.00 0.28
C ARG A 190 -10.85 38.27 1.05
N GLN A 191 -11.70 38.17 2.08
CA GLN A 191 -12.05 39.33 2.92
C GLN A 191 -10.83 39.89 3.65
N LEU A 192 -9.92 39.03 4.11
CA LEU A 192 -8.67 39.45 4.73
C LEU A 192 -7.77 40.17 3.73
N GLU A 193 -7.64 39.69 2.49
CA GLU A 193 -6.89 40.36 1.42
C GLU A 193 -7.48 41.74 1.07
N GLU A 194 -8.82 41.83 0.97
CA GLU A 194 -9.53 43.09 0.74
C GLU A 194 -9.29 44.10 1.89
N ILE A 195 -9.35 43.63 3.15
CA ILE A 195 -9.05 44.48 4.31
C ILE A 195 -7.58 44.90 4.32
N GLN A 196 -6.64 44.01 4.02
CA GLN A 196 -5.21 44.33 3.94
C GLN A 196 -4.92 45.37 2.87
N THR A 197 -5.52 45.25 1.69
CA THR A 197 -5.38 46.24 0.61
C THR A 197 -6.00 47.58 0.98
N LEU A 198 -7.17 47.59 1.61
CA LEU A 198 -7.78 48.83 2.12
C LEU A 198 -6.90 49.51 3.17
N LEU A 199 -6.37 48.76 4.15
CA LEU A 199 -5.47 49.30 5.18
C LEU A 199 -4.16 49.86 4.60
N TYR A 200 -3.62 49.19 3.58
CA TYR A 200 -2.44 49.65 2.84
C TYR A 200 -2.72 50.96 2.09
N ASN A 201 -3.80 51.02 1.32
CA ASN A 201 -4.22 52.21 0.56
C ASN A 201 -4.61 53.39 1.46
N SER A 202 -5.08 53.11 2.68
CA SER A 202 -5.42 54.13 3.68
C SER A 202 -4.21 54.74 4.40
N GLY A 203 -2.99 54.25 4.13
CA GLY A 203 -1.75 54.71 4.78
C GLY A 203 -1.63 54.32 6.27
N ILE A 204 -2.50 53.44 6.77
CA ILE A 204 -2.51 53.01 8.18
C ILE A 204 -1.32 52.09 8.47
N TYR A 205 -0.93 51.25 7.51
CA TYR A 205 0.24 50.37 7.62
C TYR A 205 1.57 51.13 7.75
N GLN A 206 1.66 52.36 7.26
CA GLN A 206 2.86 53.20 7.38
C GLN A 206 2.94 53.94 8.73
N ARG A 207 1.83 54.09 9.48
CA ARG A 207 1.82 54.81 10.76
C ARG A 207 2.34 54.01 11.95
N GLN A 208 2.51 52.69 11.82
CA GLN A 208 3.03 51.82 12.90
C GLN A 208 4.56 51.72 12.95
N ARG A 209 5.30 52.35 12.02
CA ARG A 209 6.76 52.52 12.13
C ARG A 209 7.09 53.97 12.50
N LYS A 210 6.97 54.30 13.79
CA LYS A 210 7.70 55.40 14.44
C LYS A 210 8.18 54.93 15.80
#